data_AF-X1DZB9-F1
#
_entry.id   AF-X1DZB9-F1
#
_cell.length_a   1.000
_cell.length_b   1.000
_cell.length_c   1.000
_cell.angle_alpha   90.00
_cell.angle_beta   90.00
_cell.angle_gamma   90.00
#
_symmetry.space_group_name_H-M   'P 1'
#
loop_
_entity.id
_entity.type
_entity.pdbx_description
1 polymer ?
#
loop_
_entity_poly.entity_id
_entity_poly.type
_entity_poly.pdbx_seq_one_letter_code
_entity_poly.pdbx_strand_id
1 'polypeptide(L)'
;MKTAKLGAMFLVSMIALAGTGAAYSLWYEDLHLWTDIYTGDVDVDWSLHSAWVEQDKEISTISAEILDWDTSDDNYNDWLRITINDAYPCVNYYVYFDIHCVGTIPVHFTPFIIDTNLPP
;
A
#
# COMPACT_ATOMS: atom_id res chain seq x y z
N MET A 1 -26.73 66.12 35.74
CA MET A 1 -27.00 65.77 34.32
C MET A 1 -25.76 65.46 33.48
N LYS A 2 -24.55 65.95 33.81
CA LYS A 2 -23.32 65.69 33.02
C LYS A 2 -22.68 64.32 33.28
N THR A 3 -22.71 63.83 34.52
CA THR A 3 -22.15 62.52 34.93
C THR A 3 -22.96 61.32 34.44
N ALA A 4 -24.29 61.43 34.41
CA ALA A 4 -25.17 60.39 33.87
C ALA A 4 -24.94 60.13 32.37
N LYS A 5 -24.63 61.18 31.59
CA LYS A 5 -24.26 61.06 30.17
C LYS A 5 -22.93 60.35 29.97
N LEU A 6 -21.94 60.61 30.84
CA LEU A 6 -20.64 59.94 30.80
C LEU A 6 -20.76 58.45 31.15
N GLY A 7 -21.53 58.12 32.21
CA GLY A 7 -21.81 56.73 32.58
C GLY A 7 -22.57 55.96 31.49
N ALA A 8 -23.53 56.61 30.82
CA ALA A 8 -24.23 56.02 29.69
C ALA A 8 -23.31 55.74 28.50
N MET A 9 -22.38 56.64 28.16
CA MET A 9 -21.40 56.39 27.10
C MET A 9 -20.47 55.22 27.43
N PHE A 10 -20.00 55.12 28.68
CA PHE A 10 -19.16 54.00 29.12
C PHE A 10 -19.90 52.66 29.04
N LEU A 11 -21.16 52.62 29.49
CA LEU A 11 -22.00 51.42 29.41
C LEU A 11 -22.20 50.98 27.96
N VAL A 12 -22.50 51.92 27.05
CA VAL A 12 -22.66 51.63 25.62
C VAL A 12 -21.36 51.07 25.01
N SER A 13 -20.21 51.63 25.35
CA SER A 13 -18.91 51.11 24.90
C SER A 13 -18.63 49.70 25.42
N MET A 14 -18.97 49.40 26.67
CA MET A 14 -18.80 48.04 27.23
C MET A 14 -19.68 47.02 26.51
N ILE A 15 -20.94 47.35 26.24
CA ILE A 15 -21.85 46.46 25.52
C ILE A 15 -21.38 46.24 24.08
N ALA A 16 -20.90 47.30 23.41
CA ALA A 16 -20.34 47.19 22.06
C ALA A 16 -19.09 46.30 22.01
N LEU A 17 -18.19 46.44 22.99
CA LEU A 17 -16.98 45.61 23.07
C LEU A 17 -17.31 44.14 23.40
N ALA A 18 -18.26 43.91 24.32
CA ALA A 18 -18.72 42.56 24.63
C ALA A 18 -19.39 41.90 23.42
N GLY A 19 -20.20 42.65 22.67
CA GLY A 19 -20.86 42.16 21.45
C GLY A 19 -19.86 41.82 20.33
N THR A 20 -18.85 42.65 20.11
CA THR A 20 -17.79 42.39 19.11
C THR A 20 -16.90 41.22 19.50
N GLY A 21 -16.55 41.09 20.79
CA GLY A 21 -15.82 39.93 21.31
C GLY A 21 -16.60 38.62 21.15
N ALA A 22 -17.90 38.64 21.48
CA ALA A 22 -18.78 37.49 21.29
C ALA A 22 -18.90 37.12 19.80
N ALA A 23 -19.11 38.10 18.93
CA ALA A 23 -19.20 37.88 17.47
C ALA A 23 -17.90 37.28 16.91
N TYR A 24 -16.74 37.77 17.34
CA TYR A 24 -15.44 37.22 16.92
C TYR A 24 -15.21 35.81 17.46
N SER A 25 -15.64 35.51 18.68
CA SER A 25 -15.52 34.17 19.26
C SER A 25 -16.46 33.13 18.64
N LEU A 26 -17.60 33.58 18.09
CA LEU A 26 -18.53 32.71 17.37
C LEU A 26 -18.17 32.51 15.91
N TRP A 27 -17.18 33.25 15.39
CA TRP A 27 -16.76 33.09 14.02
C TRP A 27 -15.92 31.81 13.90
N TYR A 28 -16.40 30.89 13.09
CA TYR A 28 -15.62 29.78 12.56
C TYR A 28 -15.74 29.81 11.04
N GLU A 29 -14.70 29.34 10.36
CA GLU A 29 -14.69 29.13 8.93
C GLU A 29 -14.24 27.71 8.63
N ASP A 30 -14.81 27.12 7.59
CA ASP A 30 -14.42 25.80 7.12
C ASP A 30 -13.13 25.90 6.30
N LEU A 31 -12.02 25.43 6.88
CA LEU A 31 -10.76 25.27 6.17
C LEU A 31 -10.78 23.96 5.37
N HIS A 32 -10.97 24.06 4.06
CA HIS A 32 -10.84 22.92 3.15
C HIS A 32 -9.41 22.81 2.63
N LEU A 33 -8.70 21.75 3.02
CA LEU A 33 -7.38 21.43 2.50
C LEU A 33 -7.50 20.41 1.38
N TRP A 34 -6.99 20.76 0.20
CA TRP A 34 -6.85 19.85 -0.93
C TRP A 34 -5.39 19.47 -1.05
N THR A 35 -5.04 18.31 -0.51
CA THR A 35 -3.67 17.80 -0.51
C THR A 35 -3.69 16.29 -0.65
N ASP A 36 -2.65 15.74 -1.26
CA ASP A 36 -2.43 14.31 -1.32
C ASP A 36 -1.81 13.85 0.00
N ILE A 37 -2.42 12.85 0.62
CA ILE A 37 -1.90 12.23 1.83
C ILE A 37 -1.14 10.98 1.40
N TYR A 38 0.15 10.94 1.70
CA TYR A 38 0.93 9.73 1.52
C TYR A 38 0.49 8.67 2.55
N THR A 39 -0.03 7.55 2.06
CA THR A 39 -0.55 6.45 2.89
C THR A 39 0.43 5.30 3.07
N GLY A 40 1.61 5.39 2.44
CA GLY A 40 2.56 4.29 2.33
C GLY A 40 2.60 3.70 0.92
N ASP A 41 3.61 2.86 0.68
CA ASP A 41 3.79 2.10 -0.56
C ASP A 41 3.32 0.65 -0.39
N VAL A 42 2.68 0.13 -1.45
CA VAL A 42 2.37 -1.29 -1.62
C VAL A 42 3.46 -1.89 -2.48
N ASP A 43 4.18 -2.87 -1.92
CA ASP A 43 5.29 -3.53 -2.61
C ASP A 43 5.47 -4.97 -2.13
N VAL A 44 5.77 -5.87 -3.07
CA VAL A 44 5.90 -7.32 -2.85
C VAL A 44 7.07 -7.90 -3.63
N ASP A 45 7.76 -8.85 -3.01
CA ASP A 45 8.99 -9.44 -3.54
C ASP A 45 8.87 -10.97 -3.56
N TRP A 46 9.31 -11.60 -4.66
CA TRP A 46 9.37 -13.06 -4.77
C TRP A 46 10.61 -13.61 -4.04
N SER A 47 10.43 -14.69 -3.27
CA SER A 47 11.52 -15.43 -2.64
C SER A 47 11.43 -16.90 -3.00
N LEU A 48 12.52 -17.47 -3.53
CA LEU A 48 12.59 -18.86 -3.95
C LEU A 48 13.36 -19.68 -2.92
N HIS A 49 12.74 -20.76 -2.44
CA HIS A 49 13.38 -21.67 -1.49
C HIS A 49 14.02 -22.86 -2.19
N SER A 50 13.22 -23.66 -2.90
CA SER A 50 13.69 -24.89 -3.52
C SER A 50 12.76 -25.36 -4.63
N ALA A 51 13.34 -26.08 -5.59
CA ALA A 51 12.60 -26.78 -6.64
C ALA A 51 13.18 -28.19 -6.80
N TRP A 52 12.31 -29.20 -6.85
CA TRP A 52 12.72 -30.58 -7.07
C TRP A 52 11.62 -31.38 -7.78
N VAL A 53 12.01 -32.55 -8.27
CA VAL A 53 11.15 -33.46 -9.01
C VAL A 53 11.13 -34.81 -8.31
N GLU A 54 9.96 -35.42 -8.22
CA GLU A 54 9.80 -36.80 -7.80
C GLU A 54 9.48 -37.65 -9.04
N GLN A 55 10.46 -38.44 -9.48
CA GLN A 55 10.41 -39.17 -10.74
C GLN A 55 11.04 -40.56 -10.64
N ASP A 56 10.41 -41.54 -11.29
CA ASP A 56 10.97 -42.89 -11.44
C ASP A 56 12.07 -42.96 -12.50
N LYS A 57 12.06 -42.02 -13.45
CA LYS A 57 12.99 -41.95 -14.56
C LYS A 57 13.64 -40.57 -14.58
N GLU A 58 14.96 -40.53 -14.45
CA GLU A 58 15.74 -39.28 -14.47
C GLU A 58 15.90 -38.72 -15.90
N ILE A 59 14.78 -38.38 -16.53
CA ILE A 59 14.73 -37.72 -17.85
C ILE A 59 14.16 -36.32 -17.79
N SER A 60 13.44 -35.95 -16.74
CA SER A 60 12.90 -34.61 -16.58
C SER A 60 13.72 -33.80 -15.56
N THR A 61 13.75 -32.49 -15.77
CA THR A 61 14.40 -31.53 -14.89
C THR A 61 13.48 -30.35 -14.63
N ILE A 62 13.53 -29.81 -13.40
CA ILE A 62 12.90 -28.56 -13.05
C ILE A 62 13.95 -27.55 -12.61
N SER A 63 13.77 -26.30 -13.03
CA SER A 63 14.52 -25.15 -12.52
C SER A 63 13.56 -24.01 -12.24
N ALA A 64 13.76 -23.34 -11.11
CA ALA A 64 13.10 -22.11 -10.78
C ALA A 64 14.16 -21.02 -10.65
N GLU A 65 13.92 -19.87 -11.28
CA GLU A 65 14.79 -18.71 -11.18
C GLU A 65 13.93 -17.46 -10.92
N ILE A 66 14.49 -16.57 -10.14
CA ILE A 66 13.95 -15.23 -9.96
C ILE A 66 14.54 -14.34 -11.05
N LEU A 67 13.70 -13.55 -11.68
CA LEU A 67 14.06 -12.62 -12.72
C LEU A 67 13.63 -11.22 -12.32
N ASP A 68 14.58 -10.31 -12.42
CA ASP A 68 14.34 -8.88 -12.47
C ASP A 68 14.05 -8.51 -13.93
N TRP A 69 12.85 -7.98 -14.18
CA TRP A 69 12.42 -7.61 -15.53
C TRP A 69 12.41 -6.09 -15.74
N ASP A 70 12.55 -5.32 -14.66
CA ASP A 70 12.62 -3.87 -14.76
C ASP A 70 14.04 -3.43 -15.21
N THR A 71 14.09 -2.30 -15.88
CA THR A 71 15.30 -1.50 -16.08
C THR A 71 15.62 -0.58 -14.90
N SER A 72 14.77 -0.54 -13.88
CA SER A 72 15.01 0.21 -12.66
C SER A 72 16.04 -0.55 -11.82
N ASP A 73 17.02 0.18 -11.29
CA ASP A 73 18.08 -0.36 -10.41
C ASP A 73 17.52 -0.60 -8.98
N ASP A 74 16.25 -1.00 -8.87
CA ASP A 74 15.55 -1.12 -7.58
C ASP A 74 15.80 -2.46 -6.87
N ASN A 75 16.45 -3.41 -7.57
CA ASN A 75 16.89 -4.70 -7.04
C ASN A 75 15.73 -5.50 -6.42
N TYR A 76 14.52 -5.34 -6.98
CA TYR A 76 13.36 -6.14 -6.63
C TYR A 76 13.20 -7.35 -7.56
N ASN A 77 12.66 -8.42 -6.99
CA ASN A 77 12.41 -9.67 -7.68
C ASN A 77 10.99 -9.65 -8.21
N ASP A 78 10.82 -9.27 -9.47
CA ASP A 78 9.50 -9.06 -10.08
C ASP A 78 8.84 -10.35 -10.58
N TRP A 79 9.64 -11.30 -11.09
CA TRP A 79 9.14 -12.50 -11.75
C TRP A 79 9.75 -13.78 -11.19
N LEU A 80 8.91 -14.77 -10.89
CA LEU A 80 9.33 -16.15 -10.66
C LEU A 80 9.12 -16.97 -11.95
N ARG A 81 10.21 -17.38 -12.60
CA ARG A 81 10.14 -18.26 -13.78
C ARG A 81 10.41 -19.71 -13.36
N ILE A 82 9.46 -20.58 -13.68
CA ILE A 82 9.58 -22.03 -13.49
C ILE A 82 9.68 -22.68 -14.87
N THR A 83 10.75 -23.44 -15.08
CA THR A 83 11.01 -24.17 -16.32
C THR A 83 11.07 -25.66 -16.04
N ILE A 84 10.28 -26.44 -16.77
CA ILE A 84 10.29 -27.90 -16.72
C ILE A 84 10.70 -28.40 -18.12
N ASN A 85 11.77 -29.17 -18.17
CA ASN A 85 12.26 -29.78 -19.42
C ASN A 85 11.90 -31.27 -19.45
N ASP A 86 11.58 -31.76 -20.65
CA ASP A 86 11.26 -33.17 -20.91
C ASP A 86 10.17 -33.73 -19.98
N ALA A 87 9.15 -32.91 -19.72
CA ALA A 87 8.01 -33.29 -18.89
C ALA A 87 7.30 -34.52 -19.48
N TYR A 88 7.00 -35.49 -18.63
CA TYR A 88 6.27 -36.69 -19.02
C TYR A 88 5.16 -37.05 -18.01
N PRO A 89 4.15 -37.84 -18.41
CA PRO A 89 3.03 -38.17 -17.54
C PRO A 89 3.46 -38.88 -16.26
N CYS A 90 2.68 -38.71 -15.19
CA CYS A 90 2.87 -39.35 -13.88
C CYS A 90 4.12 -38.89 -13.11
N VAL A 91 4.64 -37.69 -13.38
CA VAL A 91 5.69 -37.04 -12.59
C VAL A 91 5.11 -35.91 -11.77
N ASN A 92 5.59 -35.76 -10.54
CA ASN A 92 5.25 -34.62 -9.70
C ASN A 92 6.45 -33.65 -9.61
N TYR A 93 6.16 -32.38 -9.86
CA TYR A 93 7.13 -31.29 -9.73
C TYR A 93 6.73 -30.42 -8.56
N TYR A 94 7.73 -30.02 -7.76
CA TYR A 94 7.52 -29.22 -6.57
C TYR A 94 8.39 -27.97 -6.63
N VAL A 95 7.78 -26.83 -6.32
CA VAL A 95 8.47 -25.56 -6.12
C VAL A 95 7.94 -24.94 -4.84
N TYR A 96 8.84 -24.60 -3.93
CA TYR A 96 8.54 -23.79 -2.75
C TYR A 96 9.06 -22.37 -2.95
N PHE A 97 8.14 -21.43 -2.90
CA PHE A 97 8.37 -20.01 -2.97
C PHE A 97 7.50 -19.29 -1.93
N ASP A 98 7.96 -18.12 -1.53
CA ASP A 98 7.25 -17.19 -0.66
C ASP A 98 7.07 -15.86 -1.38
N ILE A 99 6.04 -15.11 -0.96
CA ILE A 99 5.84 -13.73 -1.39
C ILE A 99 5.97 -12.87 -0.14
N HIS A 100 6.96 -11.99 -0.12
CA HIS A 100 7.20 -11.08 0.99
C HIS A 100 6.55 -9.73 0.72
N CYS A 101 5.86 -9.18 1.71
CA CYS A 101 5.46 -7.78 1.67
C CYS A 101 6.66 -6.95 2.14
N VAL A 102 7.30 -6.25 1.20
CA VAL A 102 8.44 -5.35 1.47
C VAL A 102 8.00 -3.89 1.60
N GLY A 103 6.76 -3.58 1.17
CA GLY A 103 6.13 -2.29 1.36
C GLY A 103 5.69 -2.00 2.80
N THR A 104 5.12 -0.81 2.98
CA THR A 104 4.61 -0.35 4.29
C THR A 104 3.13 -0.66 4.49
N ILE A 105 2.41 -0.92 3.41
CA ILE A 105 1.00 -1.30 3.43
C ILE A 105 0.88 -2.82 3.35
N PRO A 106 0.21 -3.48 4.31
CA PRO A 106 -0.01 -4.93 4.27
C PRO A 106 -0.78 -5.37 3.02
N VAL A 107 -0.33 -6.46 2.40
CA VAL A 107 -0.93 -7.02 1.19
C VAL A 107 -1.75 -8.27 1.52
N HIS A 108 -2.95 -8.36 0.93
CA HIS A 108 -3.77 -9.56 0.93
C HIS A 108 -3.91 -10.08 -0.50
N PHE A 109 -3.56 -11.36 -0.69
CA PHE A 109 -3.68 -12.00 -1.99
C PHE A 109 -5.06 -12.62 -2.17
N THR A 110 -5.64 -12.43 -3.35
CA THR A 110 -6.76 -13.23 -3.83
C THR A 110 -6.25 -14.53 -4.45
N PRO A 111 -7.09 -15.56 -4.64
CA PRO A 111 -6.70 -16.73 -5.42
C PRO A 111 -6.14 -16.32 -6.78
N PHE A 112 -4.97 -16.85 -7.14
CA PHE A 112 -4.34 -16.61 -8.43
C PHE A 112 -4.45 -17.84 -9.33
N ILE A 113 -4.38 -17.59 -10.64
CA ILE A 113 -4.40 -18.63 -11.67
C ILE A 113 -2.96 -18.98 -12.02
N ILE A 114 -2.64 -20.27 -12.03
CA ILE A 114 -1.37 -20.76 -12.56
C ILE A 114 -1.63 -21.12 -14.02
N ASP A 115 -1.10 -20.31 -14.95
CA ASP A 115 -1.11 -20.64 -16.37
C ASP A 115 0.05 -21.59 -16.68
N THR A 116 -0.27 -22.77 -17.20
CA THR A 116 0.74 -23.79 -17.52
C THR A 116 0.49 -24.34 -18.91
N ASN A 117 1.57 -24.66 -19.62
CA ASN A 117 1.54 -25.43 -20.85
C ASN A 117 2.00 -26.88 -20.61
N LEU A 118 1.72 -27.42 -19.42
CA LEU A 118 2.08 -28.79 -19.10
C LEU A 118 1.11 -29.76 -19.80
N PRO A 119 1.61 -30.92 -20.27
CA PRO A 119 0.74 -31.99 -20.74
C PRO A 119 -0.26 -32.39 -19.63
N PRO A 120 -1.51 -32.75 -19.96
CA PRO A 120 -2.49 -33.19 -18.98
C PRO A 120 -2.08 -34.47 -18.26
#